data_AF-A0A4S8KKT2-F1
#
_entry.id   AF-A0A4S8KKT2-F1
#
_cell.length_a   1.000
_cell.length_b   1.000
_cell.length_c   1.000
_cell.angle_alpha   90.00
_cell.angle_beta   90.00
_cell.angle_gamma   90.00
#
_symmetry.space_group_name_H-M   'P 1'
#
loop_
_entity.id
_entity.type
_entity.pdbx_description
1 polymer ?
#
loop_
_entity_poly.entity_id
_entity_poly.type
_entity_poly.pdbx_seq_one_letter_code
_entity_poly.pdbx_strand_id
1 'polypeptide(L)'
;MIGESEDSFLRERLNPIVNPAKKFDECLKGTRLDLLEDVCDWAINSENTFAWICGIAGTGKSAVAVTLAQRFRRMQNLVTLALTFHCVKGQETSNISLLVPTMCYQLAKVCPGYKRSLISVFKEDQSLNGSGLPLNEQIQQFLDASLFQPLPNKKVIAIIDGLDE
;
A
#
# COMPACT_ATOMS: atom_id res chain seq x y z
N MET A 1 12.44 -1.78 -22.54
CA MET A 1 11.29 -2.13 -23.42
C MET A 1 10.39 -3.22 -22.84
N ILE A 2 10.89 -4.27 -22.14
CA ILE A 2 10.03 -5.32 -21.57
C ILE A 2 9.19 -4.84 -20.37
N GLY A 3 9.76 -4.03 -19.46
CA GLY A 3 9.06 -3.60 -18.23
C GLY A 3 7.89 -2.63 -18.45
N GLU A 4 7.93 -1.79 -19.50
CA GLU A 4 6.88 -0.83 -19.83
C GLU A 4 5.59 -1.52 -20.32
N SER A 5 5.76 -2.65 -21.01
CA SER A 5 4.66 -3.53 -21.44
C SER A 5 3.95 -4.19 -20.25
N GLU A 6 4.72 -4.66 -19.25
CA GLU A 6 4.15 -5.30 -18.07
C GLU A 6 3.43 -4.31 -17.15
N ASP A 7 3.98 -3.11 -16.98
CA ASP A 7 3.35 -2.06 -16.18
C ASP A 7 2.03 -1.60 -16.83
N SER A 8 2.01 -1.44 -18.16
CA SER A 8 0.79 -1.15 -18.90
C SER A 8 -0.24 -2.27 -18.77
N PHE A 9 0.19 -3.53 -18.87
CA PHE A 9 -0.68 -4.69 -18.69
C PHE A 9 -1.33 -4.70 -17.29
N LEU A 10 -0.53 -4.55 -16.24
CA LEU A 10 -1.06 -4.51 -14.87
C LEU A 10 -1.96 -3.30 -14.64
N ARG A 11 -1.65 -2.15 -15.23
CA ARG A 11 -2.51 -0.97 -15.14
C ARG A 11 -3.87 -1.21 -15.78
N GLU A 12 -3.92 -1.85 -16.95
CA GLU A 12 -5.16 -2.23 -17.61
C GLU A 12 -5.97 -3.25 -16.80
N ARG A 13 -5.29 -4.28 -16.27
CA ARG A 13 -5.94 -5.38 -15.53
C ARG A 13 -6.43 -4.99 -14.14
N LEU A 14 -5.69 -4.16 -13.43
CA LEU A 14 -6.04 -3.75 -12.06
C LEU A 14 -6.94 -2.51 -12.05
N ASN A 15 -6.82 -1.64 -13.06
CA ASN A 15 -7.39 -0.29 -13.06
C ASN A 15 -7.10 0.48 -11.76
N PRO A 16 -5.81 0.67 -11.40
CA PRO A 16 -5.42 1.28 -10.13
C PRO A 16 -5.52 2.81 -10.17
N ILE A 17 -5.59 3.43 -8.99
CA ILE A 17 -5.36 4.87 -8.87
C ILE A 17 -3.86 5.13 -9.04
N VAL A 18 -3.46 5.72 -10.16
CA VAL A 18 -2.05 5.97 -10.48
C VAL A 18 -1.45 7.06 -9.58
N ASN A 19 -2.25 8.08 -9.28
CA ASN A 19 -1.89 9.24 -8.47
C ASN A 19 -2.88 9.39 -7.31
N PRO A 20 -2.77 8.57 -6.25
CA PRO A 20 -3.67 8.66 -5.12
C PRO A 20 -3.59 10.04 -4.46
N ALA A 21 -4.71 10.48 -3.89
CA ALA A 21 -4.81 11.73 -3.15
C ALA A 21 -3.69 11.80 -2.10
N LYS A 22 -3.06 12.98 -1.99
CA LYS A 22 -1.95 13.23 -1.06
C LYS A 22 -2.40 14.20 0.00
N LYS A 23 -2.27 13.79 1.27
CA LYS A 23 -2.27 14.70 2.42
C LYS A 23 -0.82 15.15 2.65
N PHE A 24 -0.63 16.41 3.06
CA PHE A 24 0.71 17.00 3.24
C PHE A 24 0.97 17.47 4.67
N ASP A 25 -0.06 17.58 5.50
CA ASP A 25 0.08 18.03 6.88
C ASP A 25 0.80 16.96 7.70
N GLU A 26 2.01 17.29 8.16
CA GLU A 26 2.82 16.46 9.04
C GLU A 26 2.51 16.71 10.52
N CYS A 27 3.02 15.85 11.39
CA CYS A 27 3.00 16.12 12.82
C CYS A 27 3.74 17.42 13.12
N LEU A 28 3.20 18.20 14.06
CA LEU A 28 3.91 19.36 14.59
C LEU A 28 5.26 18.91 15.18
N LYS A 29 6.30 19.70 14.94
CA LYS A 29 7.65 19.41 15.40
C LYS A 29 7.66 19.14 16.91
N GLY A 30 8.26 18.03 17.32
CA GLY A 30 8.36 17.64 18.73
C GLY A 30 7.11 16.98 19.31
N THR A 31 6.11 16.66 18.50
CA THR A 31 4.90 15.93 18.94
C THR A 31 4.91 14.48 18.47
N ARG A 32 4.19 13.62 19.18
CA ARG A 32 3.97 12.20 18.81
C ARG A 32 5.26 11.38 18.62
N LEU A 33 6.36 11.79 19.25
CA LEU A 33 7.67 11.19 19.05
C LEU A 33 7.67 9.69 19.39
N ASP A 34 7.22 9.34 20.59
CA ASP A 34 7.16 7.95 21.06
C ASP A 34 6.35 7.06 20.11
N LEU A 35 5.14 7.49 19.73
CA LEU A 35 4.30 6.77 18.76
C LEU A 35 5.01 6.57 17.41
N LEU A 36 5.67 7.61 16.90
CA LEU A 36 6.38 7.52 15.62
C LEU A 36 7.60 6.59 15.72
N GLU A 37 8.28 6.56 16.86
CA GLU A 37 9.40 5.66 17.14
C GLU A 37 8.93 4.21 17.27
N ASP A 38 7.89 3.96 18.07
CA ASP A 38 7.28 2.63 18.24
C ASP A 38 6.86 2.01 16.90
N VAL A 39 6.25 2.81 16.02
CA VAL A 39 5.82 2.31 14.70
C VAL A 39 7.01 2.11 13.75
N CYS A 40 8.06 2.92 13.86
CA CYS A 40 9.28 2.68 13.09
C CYS A 40 9.98 1.39 13.54
N ASP A 41 10.09 1.17 14.85
CA ASP A 41 10.68 -0.03 15.42
C ASP A 41 9.86 -1.27 15.10
N TRP A 42 8.52 -1.17 15.16
CA TRP A 42 7.63 -2.22 14.68
C TRP A 42 7.90 -2.56 13.21
N ALA A 43 7.97 -1.55 12.33
CA ALA A 43 8.17 -1.77 10.90
C ALA A 43 9.51 -2.47 10.57
N ILE A 44 10.53 -2.30 11.42
CA ILE A 44 11.85 -2.90 11.22
C ILE A 44 11.91 -4.29 11.88
N ASN A 45 11.50 -4.40 13.15
CA ASN A 45 11.84 -5.52 14.01
C ASN A 45 10.69 -6.50 14.30
N SER A 46 9.43 -6.11 14.09
CA SER A 46 8.27 -6.95 14.42
C SER A 46 7.98 -8.02 13.36
N GLU A 47 7.60 -9.22 13.77
CA GLU A 47 7.05 -10.26 12.88
C GLU A 47 5.56 -10.05 12.56
N ASN A 48 4.88 -9.18 13.32
CA ASN A 48 3.49 -8.83 13.05
C ASN A 48 3.37 -8.05 11.73
N THR A 49 2.34 -8.37 10.94
CA THR A 49 2.10 -7.79 9.61
C THR A 49 1.19 -6.56 9.62
N PHE A 50 0.48 -6.31 10.73
CA PHE A 50 -0.42 -5.17 10.89
C PHE A 50 -0.08 -4.35 12.15
N ALA A 51 -0.14 -3.02 12.00
CA ALA A 51 -0.18 -2.05 13.08
C ALA A 51 -1.41 -1.16 12.90
N TRP A 52 -2.14 -0.91 13.98
CA TRP A 52 -3.37 -0.12 13.95
C TRP A 52 -3.23 1.13 14.82
N ILE A 53 -3.36 2.31 14.21
CA ILE A 53 -3.34 3.59 14.93
C ILE A 53 -4.78 4.10 15.02
N CYS A 54 -5.34 4.08 16.22
CA CYS A 54 -6.67 4.60 16.50
C CYS A 54 -6.63 5.81 17.45
N GLY A 55 -7.69 6.59 17.42
CA GLY A 55 -7.80 7.80 18.23
C GLY A 55 -9.00 8.64 17.81
N ILE A 56 -9.34 9.62 18.64
CA ILE A 56 -10.50 10.50 18.42
C ILE A 56 -10.35 11.27 17.09
N ALA A 57 -11.46 11.65 16.47
CA ALA A 57 -11.45 12.53 15.31
C ALA A 57 -10.70 13.83 15.62
N GLY A 58 -9.94 14.34 14.64
CA GLY A 58 -9.19 15.59 14.79
C GLY A 58 -7.89 15.51 15.62
N THR A 59 -7.47 14.35 16.12
CA THR A 59 -6.22 14.22 16.92
C THR A 59 -4.93 14.17 16.10
N GLY A 60 -5.03 14.31 14.77
CA GLY A 60 -3.88 14.33 13.86
C GLY A 60 -3.39 12.95 13.40
N LYS A 61 -4.25 11.92 13.34
CA LYS A 61 -3.88 10.58 12.85
C LYS A 61 -3.32 10.60 11.42
N SER A 62 -3.97 11.34 10.52
CA SER A 62 -3.47 11.51 9.15
C SER A 62 -2.11 12.22 9.12
N ALA A 63 -1.84 13.13 10.05
CA ALA A 63 -0.54 13.78 10.18
C ALA A 63 0.57 12.80 10.63
N VAL A 64 0.22 11.84 11.50
CA VAL A 64 1.10 10.71 11.84
C VAL A 64 1.38 9.87 10.60
N ALA A 65 0.37 9.50 9.81
CA ALA A 65 0.53 8.74 8.57
C ALA A 65 1.48 9.44 7.57
N VAL A 66 1.31 10.75 7.36
CA VAL A 66 2.20 11.54 6.48
C VAL A 66 3.64 11.54 7.02
N THR A 67 3.82 11.75 8.33
CA THR A 67 5.15 11.78 8.97
C THR A 67 5.85 10.42 8.88
N LEU A 68 5.12 9.32 9.13
CA LEU A 68 5.64 7.95 8.98
C LEU A 68 6.06 7.66 7.55
N ALA A 69 5.27 8.06 6.55
CA ALA A 69 5.63 7.91 5.15
C ALA A 69 6.97 8.59 4.83
N GLN A 70 7.23 9.77 5.41
CA GLN A 70 8.52 10.44 5.24
C GLN A 70 9.68 9.73 5.95
N ARG A 71 9.45 9.25 7.18
CA ARG A 71 10.47 8.48 7.92
C ARG A 71 10.83 7.20 7.16
N PHE A 72 9.86 6.44 6.65
CA PHE A 72 10.12 5.23 5.87
C PHE A 72 10.85 5.52 4.55
N ARG A 73 10.56 6.64 3.87
CA ARG A 73 11.35 7.07 2.70
C ARG A 73 12.82 7.36 3.06
N ARG A 74 13.08 7.95 4.24
CA ARG A 74 14.44 8.19 4.73
C ARG A 74 15.15 6.89 5.14
N MET A 75 14.40 5.88 5.60
CA MET A 75 14.90 4.56 6.02
C MET A 75 14.85 3.50 4.91
N GLN A 76 14.94 3.91 3.63
CA GLN A 76 14.85 3.01 2.47
C GLN A 76 15.89 1.88 2.44
N ASN A 77 16.96 1.99 3.23
CA ASN A 77 17.94 0.93 3.42
C ASN A 77 17.42 -0.21 4.31
N LEU A 78 16.44 0.04 5.18
CA LEU A 78 15.88 -0.93 6.14
C LEU A 78 14.52 -1.48 5.68
N VAL A 79 13.63 -0.60 5.21
CA VAL A 79 12.27 -0.93 4.77
C VAL A 79 11.99 -0.33 3.41
N THR A 80 10.96 -0.82 2.72
CA THR A 80 10.49 -0.26 1.44
C THR A 80 9.06 0.22 1.58
N LEU A 81 8.82 1.52 1.48
CA LEU A 81 7.45 2.07 1.42
C LEU A 81 6.88 1.86 0.02
N ALA A 82 5.93 0.94 -0.13
CA ALA A 82 5.26 0.67 -1.40
C ALA A 82 4.14 1.68 -1.68
N LEU A 83 3.32 1.97 -0.67
CA LEU A 83 2.10 2.76 -0.83
C LEU A 83 1.83 3.65 0.39
N THR A 84 1.33 4.84 0.12
CA THR A 84 0.58 5.65 1.08
C THR A 84 -0.76 5.96 0.44
N PHE A 85 -1.84 5.45 1.04
CA PHE A 85 -3.20 5.60 0.54
C PHE A 85 -4.03 6.38 1.54
N HIS A 86 -4.49 7.56 1.14
CA HIS A 86 -5.40 8.36 1.94
C HIS A 86 -6.80 8.25 1.33
N CYS A 87 -7.71 7.63 2.07
CA CYS A 87 -9.13 7.72 1.79
C CYS A 87 -9.55 9.17 2.02
N VAL A 88 -10.03 9.82 0.96
CA VAL A 88 -10.40 11.23 0.98
C VAL A 88 -11.79 11.34 0.37
N LYS A 89 -12.75 11.79 1.18
CA LYS A 89 -14.14 11.93 0.77
C LYS A 89 -14.27 12.78 -0.50
N GLY A 90 -15.02 12.27 -1.48
CA GLY A 90 -15.25 12.95 -2.76
C GLY A 90 -14.09 12.83 -3.77
N GLN A 91 -13.05 12.06 -3.46
CA GLN A 91 -11.98 11.68 -4.39
C GLN A 91 -12.09 10.19 -4.75
N GLU A 92 -11.43 9.76 -5.83
CA GLU A 92 -11.40 8.34 -6.22
C GLU A 92 -10.90 7.42 -5.09
N THR A 93 -10.02 7.93 -4.21
CA THR A 93 -9.51 7.17 -3.06
C THR A 93 -10.56 6.88 -1.98
N SER A 94 -11.74 7.51 -2.03
CA SER A 94 -12.87 7.10 -1.18
C SER A 94 -13.58 5.84 -1.67
N ASN A 95 -13.33 5.40 -2.91
CA ASN A 95 -13.82 4.13 -3.40
C ASN A 95 -12.92 2.98 -2.92
N ILE A 96 -13.38 2.25 -1.90
CA ILE A 96 -12.63 1.14 -1.31
C ILE A 96 -12.35 0.00 -2.30
N SER A 97 -13.16 -0.15 -3.36
CA SER A 97 -12.92 -1.18 -4.39
C SER A 97 -11.63 -0.93 -5.19
N LEU A 98 -11.05 0.28 -5.10
CA LEU A 98 -9.80 0.65 -5.73
C LEU A 98 -8.58 0.52 -4.81
N LEU A 99 -8.77 0.27 -3.52
CA LEU A 99 -7.67 0.17 -2.55
C LEU A 99 -6.75 -1.01 -2.87
N VAL A 100 -7.30 -2.23 -2.93
CA VAL A 100 -6.49 -3.43 -3.18
C VAL A 100 -5.85 -3.39 -4.58
N PRO A 101 -6.55 -3.05 -5.67
CA PRO A 101 -5.92 -2.95 -6.98
C PRO A 101 -4.78 -1.92 -7.03
N THR A 102 -4.96 -0.76 -6.37
CA THR A 102 -3.91 0.25 -6.25
C THR A 102 -2.70 -0.28 -5.47
N MET A 103 -2.95 -0.98 -4.37
CA MET A 103 -1.90 -1.61 -3.56
C MET A 103 -1.14 -2.68 -4.34
N CYS A 104 -1.83 -3.57 -5.04
CA CYS A 104 -1.21 -4.59 -5.88
C CYS A 104 -0.33 -3.97 -6.97
N TYR A 105 -0.82 -2.91 -7.62
CA TYR A 105 -0.04 -2.19 -8.63
C TYR A 105 1.24 -1.57 -8.04
N GLN A 106 1.18 -0.92 -6.87
CA GLN A 106 2.37 -0.36 -6.24
C GLN A 106 3.33 -1.44 -5.70
N LEU A 107 2.80 -2.55 -5.16
CA LEU A 107 3.61 -3.70 -4.74
C LEU A 107 4.37 -4.30 -5.91
N ALA A 108 3.74 -4.47 -7.07
CA ALA A 108 4.38 -4.99 -8.27
C ALA A 108 5.58 -4.13 -8.73
N LYS A 109 5.57 -2.82 -8.45
CA LYS A 109 6.69 -1.93 -8.79
C LYS A 109 7.91 -2.12 -7.89
N VAL A 110 7.72 -2.57 -6.65
CA VAL A 110 8.81 -2.72 -5.66
C VAL A 110 9.17 -4.18 -5.36
N CYS A 111 8.32 -5.13 -5.75
CA CYS A 111 8.48 -6.56 -5.54
C CYS A 111 8.46 -7.33 -6.87
N PRO A 112 9.61 -7.56 -7.53
CA PRO A 112 9.66 -8.25 -8.82
C PRO A 112 9.14 -9.70 -8.81
N GLY A 113 9.29 -10.41 -7.68
CA GLY A 113 8.70 -11.74 -7.49
C GLY A 113 7.16 -11.68 -7.57
N TYR A 114 6.58 -10.83 -6.72
CA TYR A 114 5.14 -10.54 -6.72
C TYR A 114 4.60 -10.08 -8.07
N LYS A 115 5.31 -9.17 -8.77
CA LYS A 115 4.92 -8.71 -10.11
C LYS A 115 4.73 -9.87 -11.08
N ARG A 116 5.70 -10.79 -11.14
CA ARG A 116 5.64 -11.95 -12.05
C ARG A 116 4.49 -12.88 -11.69
N SER A 117 4.31 -13.19 -10.41
CA SER A 117 3.21 -14.04 -9.93
C SER A 117 1.85 -13.43 -10.27
N LEU A 118 1.67 -12.13 -10.00
CA LEU A 118 0.42 -11.42 -10.30
C LEU A 118 0.11 -11.37 -11.81
N ILE A 119 1.13 -11.19 -12.65
CA ILE A 119 0.96 -11.28 -14.11
C ILE A 119 0.52 -12.69 -14.52
N SER A 120 1.04 -13.75 -13.87
CA SER A 120 0.61 -15.13 -14.14
C SER A 120 -0.87 -15.33 -13.82
N VAL A 121 -1.33 -14.84 -12.67
CA VAL A 121 -2.75 -14.89 -12.27
C VAL A 121 -3.66 -14.31 -13.36
N PHE A 122 -3.36 -13.12 -13.86
CA PHE A 122 -4.16 -12.49 -14.94
C PHE A 122 -4.01 -13.17 -16.31
N LYS A 123 -2.94 -13.93 -16.55
CA LYS A 123 -2.76 -14.70 -17.80
C LYS A 123 -3.52 -16.03 -17.74
N GLU A 124 -3.55 -16.66 -16.58
CA GLU A 124 -4.25 -17.92 -16.32
C GLU A 124 -5.77 -17.72 -16.31
N ASP A 125 -6.24 -16.63 -15.70
CA ASP A 125 -7.65 -16.23 -15.73
C ASP A 125 -7.80 -14.82 -16.33
N GLN A 126 -8.11 -14.79 -17.63
CA GLN A 126 -8.30 -13.54 -18.36
C GLN A 126 -9.63 -12.85 -18.06
N SER A 127 -10.55 -13.50 -17.32
CA SER A 127 -11.81 -12.89 -16.91
C SER A 127 -11.65 -11.95 -15.71
N LEU A 128 -10.55 -12.09 -14.97
CA LEU A 128 -10.27 -11.24 -13.80
C LEU A 128 -10.05 -9.78 -14.23
N ASN A 129 -10.75 -8.90 -13.53
CA ASN A 129 -10.57 -7.45 -13.55
C ASN A 129 -10.48 -6.95 -12.12
N GLY A 130 -9.31 -6.43 -11.73
CA GLY A 130 -8.99 -6.15 -10.33
C GLY A 130 -10.03 -5.27 -9.65
N SER A 131 -10.32 -4.10 -10.21
CA SER A 131 -11.30 -3.14 -9.66
C SER A 131 -12.77 -3.61 -9.71
N GLY A 132 -13.08 -4.61 -10.53
CA GLY A 132 -14.44 -5.13 -10.72
C GLY A 132 -14.80 -6.28 -9.77
N LEU A 133 -13.81 -6.89 -9.11
CA LEU A 133 -14.05 -7.96 -8.14
C LEU A 133 -14.54 -7.40 -6.80
N PRO A 134 -15.38 -8.15 -6.06
CA PRO A 134 -15.65 -7.90 -4.64
C PRO A 134 -14.35 -7.84 -3.81
N LEU A 135 -14.32 -7.00 -2.77
CA LEU A 135 -13.10 -6.74 -1.98
C LEU A 135 -12.47 -8.02 -1.39
N ASN A 136 -13.30 -8.96 -0.90
CA ASN A 136 -12.83 -10.23 -0.37
C ASN A 136 -12.13 -11.07 -1.46
N GLU A 137 -12.65 -11.08 -2.67
CA GLU A 137 -12.04 -11.77 -3.81
C GLU A 137 -10.76 -11.06 -4.26
N GLN A 138 -10.73 -9.72 -4.26
CA GLN A 138 -9.50 -8.96 -4.53
C GLN A 138 -8.36 -9.36 -3.57
N ILE A 139 -8.66 -9.47 -2.27
CA ILE A 139 -7.68 -9.88 -1.26
C ILE A 139 -7.22 -11.32 -1.52
N GLN A 140 -8.15 -12.25 -1.71
CA GLN A 140 -7.83 -13.67 -1.93
C GLN A 140 -7.03 -13.90 -3.21
N GLN A 141 -7.38 -13.23 -4.30
CA GLN A 141 -6.76 -13.44 -5.61
C GLN A 141 -5.41 -12.72 -5.75
N PHE A 142 -5.26 -11.54 -5.14
CA PHE A 142 -4.12 -10.67 -5.44
C PHE A 142 -3.17 -10.42 -4.26
N LEU A 143 -3.55 -10.78 -3.03
CA LEU A 143 -2.71 -10.60 -1.84
C LEU A 143 -2.40 -11.92 -1.12
N ASP A 144 -2.61 -13.05 -1.78
CA ASP A 144 -2.20 -14.35 -1.26
C ASP A 144 -0.68 -14.41 -1.05
N ALA A 145 -0.27 -15.02 0.06
CA ALA A 145 1.13 -15.09 0.46
C ALA A 145 2.01 -15.84 -0.56
N SER A 146 1.44 -16.78 -1.32
CA SER A 146 2.16 -17.52 -2.38
C SER A 146 2.64 -16.61 -3.51
N LEU A 147 1.98 -15.48 -3.73
CA LEU A 147 2.37 -14.54 -4.79
C LEU A 147 3.70 -13.84 -4.48
N PHE A 148 4.07 -13.73 -3.21
CA PHE A 148 5.26 -13.02 -2.76
C PHE A 148 6.53 -13.86 -2.81
N GLN A 149 6.56 -14.96 -3.57
CA GLN A 149 7.74 -15.81 -3.69
C GLN A 149 8.64 -15.40 -4.89
N PRO A 150 9.97 -15.31 -4.71
CA PRO A 150 10.68 -15.35 -3.42
C PRO A 150 10.37 -14.11 -2.58
N LEU A 151 10.38 -14.27 -1.24
CA LEU A 151 10.11 -13.18 -0.31
C LEU A 151 11.05 -11.98 -0.55
N PRO A 152 10.55 -10.74 -0.43
CA PRO A 152 11.39 -9.55 -0.53
C PRO A 152 12.50 -9.55 0.52
N ASN A 153 13.69 -9.08 0.14
CA ASN A 153 14.84 -8.95 1.05
C ASN A 153 14.65 -7.89 2.16
N LYS A 154 13.64 -7.02 2.01
CA LYS A 154 13.30 -5.97 2.97
C LYS A 154 11.80 -6.02 3.24
N LYS A 155 11.41 -5.65 4.46
CA LYS A 155 9.98 -5.46 4.78
C LYS A 155 9.39 -4.37 3.90
N VAL A 156 8.24 -4.66 3.32
CA VAL A 156 7.50 -3.77 2.44
C VAL A 156 6.31 -3.23 3.20
N ILE A 157 6.24 -1.90 3.30
CA ILE A 157 5.26 -1.19 4.12
C ILE A 157 4.24 -0.50 3.21
N ALA A 158 2.96 -0.64 3.56
CA ALA A 158 1.87 0.17 3.04
C ALA A 158 1.21 0.93 4.19
N ILE A 159 0.94 2.21 4.00
CA ILE A 159 0.19 3.04 4.94
C ILE A 159 -1.18 3.28 4.34
N ILE A 160 -2.24 3.00 5.11
CA ILE A 160 -3.63 3.24 4.74
C ILE A 160 -4.23 4.14 5.83
N ASP A 161 -4.75 5.30 5.43
CA ASP A 161 -5.28 6.34 6.32
C ASP A 161 -6.69 6.73 5.90
N GLY A 162 -7.58 6.94 6.88
CA GLY A 162 -8.94 7.42 6.67
C GLY A 162 -9.95 6.36 6.21
N LEU A 163 -9.74 5.07 6.50
CA LEU A 163 -10.71 4.01 6.14
C LEU A 163 -12.11 4.23 6.71
N ASP A 164 -12.22 5.04 7.76
CA ASP A 164 -13.44 5.42 8.45
C ASP A 164 -14.07 6.75 7.94
N GLU A 165 -13.44 7.44 6.98
CA GLU A 165 -13.87 8.75 6.45
C GLU A 165 -14.83 8.68 5.25
#